data_AF-A0A4P9ZBW2-F1
#
_entry.id   AF-A0A4P9ZBW2-F1
#
_cell.length_a   1.000
_cell.length_b   1.000
_cell.length_c   1.000
_cell.angle_alpha   90.00
_cell.angle_beta   90.00
_cell.angle_gamma   90.00
#
_symmetry.space_group_name_H-M   'P 1'
#
loop_
_entity.id
_entity.type
_entity.pdbx_description
1 polymer ?
#
loop_
_entity_poly.entity_id
_entity_poly.type
_entity_poly.pdbx_seq_one_letter_code
_entity_poly.pdbx_strand_id
1 'polypeptide(L)'
;MSRATRIRLFLESLEPSVELPQLQTQKTYLRKLESDIGRTQKFVDRAEAAVSLLQEYKDGLSLERPDKGSSDWTEDTERKAHLLALYEVYKQLPYMAPRNDLIGIATAATLTAKAVKDQIRASDALSDENEALKDEIERLKTILVSYREVNRLILERAQEHPQRMEKLHEQTEALKLQFANTQKSCSLAVKACDEAKQLEETLLSHQRRLIVKLHAMMDWENTIVADEETFRRNISQSSAFLKELVTRLLDTDDPWNTVEAGTPEEHLAKLMVQHGLLKTRKGDVFDVSLRDYSK
;
A
#
# COMPACT_ATOMS: atom_id res chain seq x y z
N MET A 1 28.02 -21.06 -65.53
CA MET A 1 27.40 -20.15 -64.54
C MET A 1 27.09 -20.89 -63.26
N SER A 2 27.64 -20.44 -62.13
CA SER A 2 27.45 -21.09 -60.83
C SER A 2 26.04 -20.84 -60.29
N ARG A 3 25.56 -21.73 -59.40
CA ARG A 3 24.24 -21.63 -58.77
C ARG A 3 24.07 -20.32 -57.99
N ALA A 4 25.15 -19.84 -57.37
CA ALA A 4 25.18 -18.57 -56.65
C ALA A 4 24.96 -17.37 -57.59
N THR A 5 25.54 -17.37 -58.79
CA THR A 5 25.33 -16.28 -59.78
C THR A 5 23.89 -16.24 -60.28
N ARG A 6 23.25 -17.41 -60.46
CA ARG A 6 21.84 -17.50 -60.84
C ARG A 6 20.90 -17.02 -59.74
N ILE A 7 21.20 -17.35 -58.48
CA ILE A 7 20.41 -16.86 -57.33
C ILE A 7 20.56 -15.36 -57.16
N ARG A 8 21.77 -14.81 -57.38
CA ARG A 8 22.01 -13.35 -57.31
C ARG A 8 21.24 -12.60 -58.39
N LEU A 9 21.30 -13.07 -59.64
CA LEU A 9 20.53 -12.50 -60.75
C LEU A 9 19.02 -12.64 -60.55
N PHE A 10 18.56 -13.72 -59.94
CA PHE A 10 17.14 -13.91 -59.61
C PHE A 10 16.67 -12.96 -58.50
N LEU A 11 17.50 -12.74 -57.46
CA LEU A 11 17.23 -11.78 -56.39
C LEU A 11 17.32 -10.32 -56.86
N GLU A 12 18.23 -10.00 -57.78
CA GLU A 12 18.31 -8.68 -58.43
C GLU A 12 17.12 -8.46 -59.38
N SER A 13 16.62 -9.50 -60.05
CA SER A 13 15.36 -9.41 -60.81
C SER A 13 14.09 -9.34 -59.95
N LEU A 14 14.24 -9.53 -58.63
CA LEU A 14 13.19 -9.40 -57.62
C LEU A 14 13.26 -8.05 -56.90
N GLU A 15 14.08 -7.09 -57.37
CA GLU A 15 13.93 -5.70 -56.93
C GLU A 15 12.46 -5.30 -57.06
N PRO A 16 11.81 -4.83 -55.97
CA PRO A 16 10.43 -4.44 -56.06
C PRO A 16 10.41 -3.20 -56.96
N SER A 17 9.96 -3.37 -58.21
CA SER A 17 9.41 -2.25 -58.94
C SER A 17 8.21 -1.80 -58.12
N VAL A 18 8.43 -0.85 -57.21
CA VAL A 18 7.34 -0.16 -56.51
C VAL A 18 6.66 0.65 -57.59
N GLU A 19 5.71 0.02 -58.25
CA GLU A 19 5.01 0.58 -59.39
C GLU A 19 4.35 1.88 -58.92
N LEU A 20 4.69 3.00 -59.57
CA LEU A 20 4.10 4.33 -59.38
C LEU A 20 2.55 4.37 -59.19
N PRO A 21 1.73 3.46 -59.76
CA PRO A 21 0.28 3.39 -59.49
C PRO A 21 -0.07 3.10 -58.03
N GLN A 22 0.75 2.32 -57.31
CA GLN A 22 0.52 2.00 -55.90
C GLN A 22 0.64 3.24 -55.00
N LEU A 23 1.57 4.15 -55.34
CA LEU A 23 1.74 5.41 -54.60
C LEU A 23 0.55 6.36 -54.81
N GLN A 24 -0.05 6.36 -56.01
CA GLN A 24 -1.19 7.21 -56.32
C GLN A 24 -2.49 6.70 -55.67
N THR A 25 -2.71 5.39 -55.67
CA THR A 25 -3.86 4.78 -54.98
C THR A 25 -3.76 4.95 -53.47
N GLN A 26 -2.57 4.79 -52.88
CA GLN A 26 -2.31 5.09 -51.47
C GLN A 26 -2.55 6.55 -51.12
N LYS A 27 -2.05 7.50 -51.93
CA LYS A 27 -2.32 8.94 -51.71
C LYS A 27 -3.80 9.27 -51.78
N THR A 28 -4.54 8.64 -52.70
CA THR A 28 -5.99 8.82 -52.83
C THR A 28 -6.72 8.24 -51.61
N TYR A 29 -6.28 7.08 -51.13
CA TYR A 29 -6.79 6.46 -49.90
C TYR A 29 -6.55 7.35 -48.68
N LEU A 30 -5.33 7.89 -48.52
CA LEU A 30 -4.99 8.77 -47.40
C LEU A 30 -5.84 10.04 -47.38
N ARG A 31 -5.99 10.72 -48.53
CA ARG A 31 -6.86 11.90 -48.63
C ARG A 31 -8.31 11.59 -48.28
N LYS A 32 -8.79 10.41 -48.67
CA LYS A 32 -10.14 9.96 -48.34
C LYS A 32 -10.29 9.68 -46.84
N LEU A 33 -9.30 9.02 -46.24
CA LEU A 33 -9.26 8.77 -44.80
C LEU A 33 -9.22 10.08 -43.99
N GLU A 34 -8.41 11.05 -44.40
CA GLU A 34 -8.38 12.40 -43.81
C GLU A 34 -9.75 13.09 -43.91
N SER A 35 -10.41 12.99 -45.07
CA SER A 35 -11.74 13.54 -45.27
C SER A 35 -12.79 12.84 -44.40
N ASP A 36 -12.73 11.51 -44.26
CA ASP A 36 -13.65 10.75 -43.42
C ASP A 36 -13.44 11.10 -41.94
N ILE A 37 -12.17 11.22 -41.49
CA ILE A 37 -11.81 11.69 -40.13
C ILE A 37 -12.34 13.12 -39.89
N GLY A 38 -12.12 14.04 -40.83
CA GLY A 38 -12.60 15.41 -40.70
C GLY A 38 -14.13 15.50 -40.66
N ARG A 39 -14.83 14.60 -41.36
CA ARG A 39 -16.30 14.49 -41.30
C ARG A 39 -16.75 13.94 -39.96
N THR A 40 -16.16 12.85 -39.47
CA THR A 40 -16.55 12.25 -38.19
C THR A 40 -16.24 13.18 -37.03
N GLN A 41 -15.10 13.89 -37.04
CA GLN A 41 -14.78 14.89 -36.03
C GLN A 41 -15.86 15.98 -35.96
N LYS A 42 -16.31 16.51 -37.10
CA LYS A 42 -17.41 17.49 -37.13
C LYS A 42 -18.72 16.95 -36.57
N PHE A 43 -19.00 15.64 -36.73
CA PHE A 43 -20.17 15.03 -36.11
C PHE A 43 -20.01 14.93 -34.59
N VAL A 44 -18.81 14.59 -34.11
CA VAL A 44 -18.49 14.57 -32.67
C VAL A 44 -18.62 15.97 -32.09
N ASP A 45 -17.98 16.99 -32.69
CA ASP A 45 -18.03 18.37 -32.19
C ASP A 45 -19.48 18.90 -32.11
N ARG A 46 -20.31 18.58 -33.11
CA ARG A 46 -21.74 18.95 -33.11
C ARG A 46 -22.54 18.20 -32.06
N ALA A 47 -22.25 16.92 -31.86
CA ALA A 47 -22.90 16.11 -30.84
C ALA A 47 -22.53 16.61 -29.43
N GLU A 48 -21.26 16.91 -29.19
CA GLU A 48 -20.78 17.50 -27.94
C GLU A 48 -21.44 18.86 -27.68
N ALA A 49 -21.47 19.75 -28.67
CA ALA A 49 -22.14 21.05 -28.53
C ALA A 49 -23.64 20.90 -28.24
N ALA A 50 -24.34 19.96 -28.88
CA ALA A 50 -25.75 19.69 -28.61
C ALA A 50 -25.97 19.12 -27.19
N VAL A 51 -25.08 18.25 -26.72
CA VAL A 51 -25.11 17.73 -25.34
C VAL A 51 -24.88 18.86 -24.34
N SER A 52 -23.91 19.74 -24.56
CA SER A 52 -23.66 20.91 -23.71
C SER A 52 -24.87 21.84 -23.64
N LEU A 53 -25.51 22.15 -24.78
CA LEU A 53 -26.74 22.94 -24.80
C LEU A 53 -27.86 22.29 -23.97
N LEU A 54 -28.08 20.98 -24.12
CA LEU A 54 -29.09 20.25 -23.33
C LEU A 54 -28.78 20.24 -21.83
N GLN A 55 -27.51 20.20 -21.45
CA GLN A 55 -27.07 20.31 -20.05
C GLN A 55 -27.31 21.73 -19.52
N GLU A 56 -26.98 22.77 -20.27
CA GLU A 56 -27.26 24.17 -19.91
C GLU A 56 -28.77 24.44 -19.72
N TYR A 57 -29.61 23.81 -20.55
CA TYR A 57 -31.07 23.84 -20.39
C TYR A 57 -31.57 23.07 -19.15
N LYS A 58 -30.87 22.01 -18.74
CA LYS A 58 -31.17 21.25 -17.52
C LYS A 58 -30.77 22.03 -16.26
N ASP A 59 -29.63 22.70 -16.30
CA ASP A 59 -29.05 23.45 -15.18
C ASP A 59 -29.64 24.87 -15.04
N GLY A 60 -30.58 25.24 -15.92
CA GLY A 60 -31.44 26.42 -15.78
C GLY A 60 -30.80 27.75 -16.20
N LEU A 61 -29.74 27.73 -17.01
CA LEU A 61 -28.91 28.91 -17.25
C LEU A 61 -29.35 29.82 -18.42
N SER A 62 -30.27 29.45 -19.33
CA SER A 62 -31.03 30.43 -20.16
C SER A 62 -32.13 29.85 -21.07
N LEU A 63 -33.20 30.66 -21.21
CA LEU A 63 -34.27 30.73 -22.22
C LEU A 63 -35.36 29.65 -22.23
N GLU A 64 -36.49 30.04 -21.61
CA GLU A 64 -37.89 29.72 -21.96
C GLU A 64 -38.16 28.30 -22.49
N ARG A 65 -38.45 27.36 -21.58
CA ARG A 65 -39.26 26.18 -21.94
C ARG A 65 -40.61 26.66 -22.48
N PRO A 66 -41.05 26.24 -23.69
CA PRO A 66 -42.36 26.60 -24.21
C PRO A 66 -43.52 26.01 -23.39
N ASP A 67 -43.26 24.98 -22.57
CA ASP A 67 -44.29 24.34 -21.76
C ASP A 67 -43.89 24.35 -20.28
N LYS A 68 -44.45 25.30 -19.52
CA LYS A 68 -44.61 25.17 -18.07
C LYS A 68 -45.69 24.12 -17.78
N GLY A 69 -45.39 22.86 -18.09
CA GLY A 69 -46.04 21.70 -17.47
C GLY A 69 -45.25 21.32 -16.21
N SER A 70 -45.95 21.20 -15.09
CA SER A 70 -45.46 20.86 -13.74
C SER A 70 -44.22 19.93 -13.69
N SER A 71 -43.15 20.38 -13.04
CA SER A 71 -41.99 19.56 -12.72
C SER A 71 -42.25 18.71 -11.46
N ASP A 72 -43.14 17.72 -11.56
CA ASP A 72 -43.32 16.65 -10.56
C ASP A 72 -42.61 15.36 -11.01
N TRP A 73 -41.36 15.49 -11.46
CA TRP A 73 -40.50 14.33 -11.71
C TRP A 73 -39.83 13.94 -10.39
N THR A 74 -40.16 12.75 -9.90
CA THR A 74 -39.44 12.10 -8.78
C THR A 74 -38.25 11.30 -9.32
N GLU A 75 -37.24 11.06 -8.48
CA GLU A 75 -36.05 10.27 -8.84
C GLU A 75 -36.40 8.89 -9.44
N ASP A 76 -37.45 8.24 -8.93
CA ASP A 76 -37.96 6.96 -9.46
C ASP A 76 -38.55 7.10 -10.88
N THR A 77 -39.30 8.19 -11.14
CA THR A 77 -39.84 8.46 -12.48
C THR A 77 -38.76 8.85 -13.50
N GLU A 78 -37.72 9.59 -13.08
CA GLU A 78 -36.56 9.89 -13.93
C GLU A 78 -35.80 8.61 -14.30
N ARG A 79 -35.56 7.73 -13.32
CA ARG A 79 -34.89 6.45 -13.54
C ARG A 79 -35.67 5.56 -14.51
N LYS A 80 -37.00 5.51 -14.39
CA LYS A 80 -37.88 4.78 -15.32
C LYS A 80 -37.85 5.37 -16.72
N ALA A 81 -37.87 6.70 -16.86
CA ALA A 81 -37.75 7.36 -18.16
C ALA A 81 -36.36 7.14 -18.80
N HIS A 82 -35.29 7.18 -18.01
CA HIS A 82 -33.94 6.82 -18.50
C HIS A 82 -33.88 5.37 -18.99
N LEU A 83 -34.49 4.44 -18.27
CA LEU A 83 -34.55 3.03 -18.69
C LEU A 83 -35.32 2.86 -20.00
N LEU A 84 -36.47 3.53 -20.14
CA LEU A 84 -37.25 3.52 -21.39
C LEU A 84 -36.48 4.17 -22.54
N ALA A 85 -35.80 5.29 -22.30
CA ALA A 85 -34.98 5.97 -23.29
C ALA A 85 -33.81 5.09 -23.74
N LEU A 86 -33.11 4.42 -22.80
CA LEU A 86 -32.06 3.46 -23.13
C LEU A 86 -32.61 2.32 -23.98
N TYR A 87 -33.74 1.74 -23.59
CA TYR A 87 -34.39 0.66 -24.35
C TYR A 87 -34.72 1.09 -25.79
N GLU A 88 -35.27 2.30 -25.98
CA GLU A 88 -35.54 2.83 -27.32
C GLU A 88 -34.26 3.12 -28.11
N VAL A 89 -33.22 3.66 -27.48
CA VAL A 89 -31.92 3.90 -28.13
C VAL A 89 -31.27 2.58 -28.56
N TYR A 90 -31.36 1.51 -27.77
CA TYR A 90 -30.79 0.21 -28.15
C TYR A 90 -31.50 -0.45 -29.35
N LYS A 91 -32.71 -0.01 -29.73
CA LYS A 91 -33.39 -0.50 -30.94
C LYS A 91 -32.80 0.05 -32.24
N GLN A 92 -32.09 1.18 -32.19
CA GLN A 92 -31.58 1.85 -33.38
C GLN A 92 -30.11 2.22 -33.21
N LEU A 93 -29.29 1.90 -34.21
CA LEU A 93 -27.88 2.31 -34.19
C LEU A 93 -27.79 3.83 -34.38
N PRO A 94 -27.18 4.58 -33.44
CA PRO A 94 -27.09 6.05 -33.53
C PRO A 94 -26.23 6.55 -34.69
N TYR A 95 -25.30 5.72 -35.16
CA TYR A 95 -24.43 6.04 -36.28
C TYR A 95 -24.39 4.89 -37.28
N MET A 96 -24.64 5.23 -38.54
CA MET A 96 -24.47 4.33 -39.67
C MET A 96 -23.44 4.92 -40.62
N ALA A 97 -22.30 4.23 -40.75
CA ALA A 97 -21.26 4.65 -41.66
C ALA A 97 -21.77 4.57 -43.12
N PRO A 98 -21.47 5.56 -43.99
CA PRO A 98 -21.81 5.48 -45.39
C PRO A 98 -21.06 4.32 -46.06
N ARG A 99 -21.63 3.76 -47.14
CA ARG A 99 -21.06 2.60 -47.86
C ARG A 99 -19.60 2.81 -48.31
N ASN A 100 -19.20 4.07 -48.51
CA ASN A 100 -17.87 4.44 -48.97
C ASN A 100 -16.90 4.78 -47.82
N ASP A 101 -17.32 4.70 -46.57
CA ASP A 101 -16.46 4.95 -45.41
C ASP A 101 -15.37 3.88 -45.29
N LEU A 102 -14.18 4.30 -44.85
CA LEU A 102 -13.03 3.42 -44.66
C LEU A 102 -12.92 2.87 -43.23
N ILE A 103 -13.85 3.19 -42.33
CA ILE A 103 -13.82 2.80 -40.91
C ILE A 103 -13.58 1.30 -40.68
N GLY A 104 -14.21 0.42 -41.47
CA GLY A 104 -14.04 -1.04 -41.33
C GLY A 104 -12.61 -1.49 -41.62
N ILE A 105 -12.02 -0.97 -42.70
CA ILE A 105 -10.64 -1.29 -43.10
C ILE A 105 -9.66 -0.70 -42.09
N ALA A 106 -9.86 0.56 -41.69
CA ALA A 106 -9.00 1.24 -40.72
C ALA A 106 -9.02 0.52 -39.34
N THR A 107 -10.20 0.10 -38.90
CA THR A 107 -10.36 -0.63 -37.63
C THR A 107 -9.71 -2.00 -37.69
N ALA A 108 -9.98 -2.77 -38.75
CA ALA A 108 -9.37 -4.08 -38.94
C ALA A 108 -7.83 -3.99 -39.00
N ALA A 109 -7.29 -3.03 -39.76
CA ALA A 109 -5.85 -2.80 -39.87
C ALA A 109 -5.22 -2.41 -38.53
N THR A 110 -5.89 -1.55 -37.76
CA THR A 110 -5.38 -1.12 -36.45
C THR A 110 -5.39 -2.26 -35.43
N LEU A 111 -6.49 -3.02 -35.36
CA LEU A 111 -6.62 -4.15 -34.44
C LEU A 111 -5.64 -5.27 -34.77
N THR A 112 -5.48 -5.60 -36.05
CA THR A 112 -4.51 -6.61 -36.50
C THR A 112 -3.07 -6.17 -36.24
N ALA A 113 -2.71 -4.92 -36.56
CA ALA A 113 -1.38 -4.39 -36.26
C ALA A 113 -1.09 -4.38 -34.75
N LYS A 114 -2.08 -4.06 -33.92
CA LYS A 114 -1.96 -4.14 -32.47
C LYS A 114 -1.79 -5.58 -31.99
N ALA A 115 -2.63 -6.50 -32.46
CA ALA A 115 -2.55 -7.91 -32.10
C ALA A 115 -1.19 -8.53 -32.44
N VAL A 116 -0.62 -8.19 -33.61
CA VAL A 116 0.73 -8.63 -34.00
C VAL A 116 1.79 -8.06 -33.07
N LYS A 117 1.72 -6.77 -32.72
CA LYS A 117 2.67 -6.16 -31.76
C LYS A 117 2.59 -6.80 -30.38
N ASP A 118 1.38 -7.06 -29.91
CA ASP A 118 1.14 -7.68 -28.60
C ASP A 118 1.62 -9.14 -28.62
N GLN A 119 1.43 -9.87 -29.72
CA GLN A 119 1.93 -11.22 -29.91
C GLN A 119 3.46 -11.29 -29.92
N ILE A 120 4.14 -10.36 -30.60
CA ILE A 120 5.61 -10.29 -30.61
C ILE A 120 6.12 -10.10 -29.17
N ARG A 121 5.58 -9.10 -28.45
CA ARG A 121 5.98 -8.84 -27.05
C ARG A 121 5.75 -10.05 -26.14
N ALA A 122 4.63 -10.74 -26.30
CA ALA A 122 4.33 -11.93 -25.53
C ALA A 122 5.29 -13.08 -25.87
N SER A 123 5.64 -13.24 -27.15
CA SER A 123 6.60 -14.24 -27.60
C SER A 123 8.00 -13.98 -27.05
N ASP A 124 8.46 -12.73 -27.06
CA ASP A 124 9.77 -12.34 -26.54
C ASP A 124 9.84 -12.60 -25.03
N ALA A 125 8.82 -12.17 -24.28
CA ALA A 125 8.74 -12.41 -22.83
C ALA A 125 8.74 -13.91 -22.49
N LEU A 126 8.00 -14.72 -23.24
CA LEU A 126 8.01 -16.18 -23.07
C LEU A 126 9.35 -16.80 -23.44
N SER A 127 10.08 -16.23 -24.41
CA SER A 127 11.41 -16.70 -24.77
C SER A 127 12.39 -16.46 -23.63
N ASP A 128 12.40 -15.25 -23.08
CA ASP A 128 13.25 -14.86 -21.95
C ASP A 128 12.98 -15.73 -20.71
N GLU A 129 11.70 -15.96 -20.39
CA GLU A 129 11.31 -16.83 -19.28
C GLU A 129 11.75 -18.28 -19.50
N ASN A 130 11.64 -18.78 -20.73
CA ASN A 130 12.10 -20.12 -21.06
C ASN A 130 13.63 -20.27 -20.96
N GLU A 131 14.39 -19.24 -21.33
CA GLU A 131 15.85 -19.25 -21.14
C GLU A 131 16.21 -19.28 -19.66
N ALA A 132 15.61 -18.42 -18.85
CA ALA A 132 15.81 -18.40 -17.40
C ALA A 132 15.45 -19.75 -16.74
N LEU A 133 14.35 -20.38 -17.16
CA LEU A 133 13.95 -21.69 -16.66
C LEU A 133 14.91 -22.80 -17.09
N LYS A 134 15.47 -22.75 -18.30
CA LYS A 134 16.49 -23.71 -18.73
C LYS A 134 17.75 -23.61 -17.87
N ASP A 135 18.20 -22.40 -17.60
CA ASP A 135 19.36 -22.16 -16.74
C ASP A 135 19.13 -22.68 -15.31
N GLU A 136 17.95 -22.45 -14.76
CA GLU A 136 17.58 -22.97 -13.43
C GLU A 136 17.48 -24.50 -13.42
N ILE A 137 16.96 -25.11 -14.48
CA ILE A 137 16.94 -26.57 -14.62
C ILE A 137 18.36 -27.14 -14.64
N GLU A 138 19.27 -26.54 -15.39
CA GLU A 138 20.67 -26.99 -15.42
C GLU A 138 21.34 -26.83 -14.06
N ARG A 139 21.10 -25.70 -13.37
CA ARG A 139 21.57 -25.49 -12.00
C ARG A 139 21.03 -26.58 -11.06
N LEU A 140 19.73 -26.86 -11.09
CA LEU A 140 19.13 -27.88 -10.24
C LEU A 140 19.66 -29.28 -10.55
N LYS A 141 19.95 -29.60 -11.81
CA LYS A 141 20.62 -30.87 -12.19
C LYS A 141 22.01 -30.98 -11.56
N THR A 142 22.82 -29.93 -11.61
CA THR A 142 24.17 -29.95 -11.00
C THR A 142 24.11 -30.14 -9.48
N ILE A 143 23.16 -29.47 -8.82
CA ILE A 143 22.90 -29.60 -7.38
C ILE A 143 22.48 -31.04 -7.06
N LEU A 144 21.57 -31.62 -7.85
CA LEU A 144 21.09 -32.98 -7.65
C LEU A 144 22.19 -34.02 -7.82
N VAL A 145 23.10 -33.84 -8.78
CA VAL A 145 24.30 -34.69 -8.91
C VAL A 145 25.17 -34.59 -7.67
N SER A 146 25.40 -33.38 -7.16
CA SER A 146 26.19 -33.14 -5.94
C SER A 146 25.55 -33.79 -4.71
N TYR A 147 24.23 -33.68 -4.55
CA TYR A 147 23.51 -34.36 -3.46
C TYR A 147 23.58 -35.87 -3.55
N ARG A 148 23.50 -36.45 -4.75
CA ARG A 148 23.66 -37.89 -4.95
C ARG A 148 25.06 -38.35 -4.55
N GLU A 149 26.08 -37.58 -4.90
CA GLU A 149 27.45 -37.88 -4.51
C GLU A 149 27.67 -37.79 -3.00
N VAL A 150 27.20 -36.72 -2.36
CA VAL A 150 27.25 -36.57 -0.90
C VAL A 150 26.50 -37.70 -0.21
N ASN A 151 25.30 -38.06 -0.68
CA ASN A 151 24.54 -39.16 -0.11
C ASN A 151 25.27 -40.50 -0.23
N ARG A 152 25.90 -40.77 -1.38
CA ARG A 152 26.74 -41.96 -1.58
C ARG A 152 27.90 -41.98 -0.56
N LEU A 153 28.62 -40.87 -0.40
CA LEU A 153 29.73 -40.77 0.56
C LEU A 153 29.28 -40.94 2.02
N ILE A 154 28.10 -40.41 2.37
CA ILE A 154 27.51 -40.59 3.71
C ILE A 154 27.19 -42.06 3.94
N LEU A 155 26.58 -42.74 2.96
CA LEU A 155 26.25 -44.17 3.05
C LEU A 155 27.51 -45.04 3.19
N GLU A 156 28.55 -44.77 2.40
CA GLU A 156 29.85 -45.46 2.50
C GLU A 156 30.47 -45.26 3.89
N ARG A 157 30.52 -44.02 4.37
CA ARG A 157 31.07 -43.70 5.69
C ARG A 157 30.25 -44.29 6.83
N ALA A 158 28.93 -44.40 6.67
CA ALA A 158 28.06 -45.04 7.65
C ALA A 158 28.30 -46.55 7.74
N GLN A 159 28.61 -47.20 6.62
CA GLN A 159 29.02 -48.61 6.59
C GLN A 159 30.41 -48.81 7.22
N GLU A 160 31.35 -47.92 6.96
CA GLU A 160 32.72 -47.99 7.52
C GLU A 160 32.77 -47.73 9.04
N HIS A 161 31.88 -46.86 9.55
CA HIS A 161 31.93 -46.38 10.94
C HIS A 161 30.55 -46.31 11.62
N PRO A 162 29.85 -47.44 11.81
CA PRO A 162 28.49 -47.46 12.34
C PRO A 162 28.39 -46.89 13.76
N GLN A 163 29.32 -47.23 14.65
CA GLN A 163 29.31 -46.77 16.05
C GLN A 163 29.49 -45.26 16.20
N ARG A 164 30.26 -44.63 15.30
CA ARG A 164 30.45 -43.17 15.32
C ARG A 164 29.23 -42.45 14.77
N MET A 165 28.56 -43.02 13.77
CA MET A 165 27.32 -42.48 13.23
C MET A 165 26.17 -42.58 14.24
N GLU A 166 26.08 -43.66 15.00
CA GLU A 166 25.09 -43.82 16.07
C GLU A 166 25.28 -42.77 17.17
N LYS A 167 26.52 -42.56 17.64
CA LYS A 167 26.83 -41.47 18.59
C LYS A 167 26.49 -40.09 18.06
N LEU A 168 26.77 -39.81 16.78
CA LEU A 168 26.38 -38.54 16.15
C LEU A 168 24.86 -38.41 16.08
N HIS A 169 24.14 -39.48 15.73
CA HIS A 169 22.68 -39.49 15.69
C HIS A 169 22.08 -39.17 17.07
N GLU A 170 22.57 -39.81 18.13
CA GLU A 170 22.19 -39.52 19.52
C GLU A 170 22.44 -38.06 19.89
N GLN A 171 23.61 -37.51 19.53
CA GLN A 171 23.92 -36.08 19.74
C GLN A 171 22.96 -35.17 18.97
N THR A 172 22.56 -35.55 17.76
CA THR A 172 21.66 -34.75 16.94
C THR A 172 20.25 -34.72 17.53
N GLU A 173 19.76 -35.87 18.01
CA GLU A 173 18.46 -35.95 18.71
C GLU A 173 18.48 -35.19 20.05
N ALA A 174 19.59 -35.27 20.80
CA ALA A 174 19.76 -34.49 22.02
C ALA A 174 19.71 -32.97 21.74
N LEU A 175 20.38 -32.51 20.68
CA LEU A 175 20.35 -31.11 20.26
C LEU A 175 18.96 -30.66 19.81
N LYS A 176 18.21 -31.49 19.08
CA LYS A 176 16.82 -31.19 18.71
C LYS A 176 15.94 -30.98 19.93
N LEU A 177 16.10 -31.82 20.96
CA LEU A 177 15.34 -31.72 22.19
C LEU A 177 15.72 -30.44 22.98
N GLN A 178 17.00 -30.07 23.02
CA GLN A 178 17.45 -28.79 23.58
C GLN A 178 16.88 -27.59 22.81
N PHE A 179 16.85 -27.65 21.48
CA PHE A 179 16.27 -26.60 20.65
C PHE A 179 14.76 -26.42 20.91
N ALA A 180 14.02 -27.52 21.02
CA ALA A 180 12.59 -27.46 21.36
C ALA A 180 12.34 -26.84 22.76
N ASN A 181 13.16 -27.19 23.75
CA ASN A 181 13.05 -26.65 25.11
C ASN A 181 13.41 -25.15 25.18
N THR A 182 14.42 -24.72 24.44
CA THR A 182 14.82 -23.31 24.35
C THR A 182 13.77 -22.49 23.60
N GLN A 183 13.20 -23.02 22.51
CA GLN A 183 12.09 -22.39 21.79
C GLN A 183 10.86 -22.20 22.69
N LYS A 184 10.50 -23.23 23.49
CA LYS A 184 9.43 -23.13 24.48
C LYS A 184 9.71 -22.06 25.54
N SER A 185 10.93 -22.04 26.08
CA SER A 185 11.35 -21.04 27.07
C SER A 185 11.30 -19.61 26.52
N CYS A 186 11.74 -19.43 25.27
CA CYS A 186 11.63 -18.14 24.56
C CYS A 186 10.17 -17.71 24.40
N SER A 187 9.27 -18.63 24.01
CA SER A 187 7.84 -18.31 23.89
C SER A 187 7.20 -17.92 25.23
N LEU A 188 7.65 -18.50 26.34
CA LEU A 188 7.18 -18.13 27.68
C LEU A 188 7.71 -16.75 28.08
N ALA A 189 8.97 -16.45 27.78
CA ALA A 189 9.55 -15.13 28.03
C ALA A 189 8.84 -14.03 27.23
N VAL A 190 8.52 -14.28 25.96
CA VAL A 190 7.75 -13.33 25.13
C VAL A 190 6.37 -13.08 25.73
N LYS A 191 5.65 -14.13 26.14
CA LYS A 191 4.35 -13.97 26.82
C LYS A 191 4.46 -13.14 28.10
N ALA A 192 5.47 -13.41 28.92
CA ALA A 192 5.71 -12.64 30.15
C ALA A 192 6.04 -11.15 29.83
N CYS A 193 6.80 -10.88 28.77
CA CYS A 193 7.05 -9.51 28.32
C CYS A 193 5.78 -8.81 27.83
N ASP A 194 4.91 -9.51 27.11
CA ASP A 194 3.64 -8.94 26.64
C ASP A 194 2.66 -8.69 27.80
N GLU A 195 2.58 -9.59 28.78
CA GLU A 195 1.83 -9.39 30.02
C GLU A 195 2.36 -8.18 30.81
N ALA A 196 3.68 -8.04 30.91
CA ALA A 196 4.31 -6.89 31.56
C ALA A 196 4.00 -5.57 30.84
N LYS A 197 4.04 -5.55 29.50
CA LYS A 197 3.66 -4.37 28.70
C LYS A 197 2.20 -3.99 28.89
N GLN A 198 1.29 -4.95 28.90
CA GLN A 198 -0.14 -4.69 29.15
C GLN A 198 -0.36 -4.11 30.54
N LEU A 199 0.35 -4.62 31.55
CA LEU A 199 0.30 -4.09 32.90
C LEU A 199 0.87 -2.66 32.97
N GLU A 200 1.96 -2.38 32.27
CA GLU A 200 2.51 -1.03 32.15
C GLU A 200 1.51 -0.06 31.50
N GLU A 201 0.89 -0.44 30.39
CA GLU A 201 -0.12 0.39 29.70
C GLU A 201 -1.33 0.69 30.59
N THR A 202 -1.83 -0.31 31.33
CA THR A 202 -2.94 -0.11 32.27
C THR A 202 -2.56 0.83 33.42
N LEU A 203 -1.35 0.69 33.99
CA LEU A 203 -0.84 1.60 35.02
C LEU A 203 -0.69 3.03 34.49
N LEU A 204 -0.14 3.22 33.29
CA LEU A 204 -0.02 4.54 32.66
C LEU A 204 -1.39 5.17 32.40
N SER A 205 -2.39 4.38 31.98
CA SER A 205 -3.77 4.83 31.81
C SER A 205 -4.39 5.28 33.14
N HIS A 206 -4.23 4.48 34.20
CA HIS A 206 -4.68 4.82 35.54
C HIS A 206 -4.01 6.07 36.08
N GLN A 207 -2.70 6.20 35.92
CA GLN A 207 -1.93 7.38 36.31
C GLN A 207 -2.48 8.64 35.63
N ARG A 208 -2.67 8.62 34.30
CA ARG A 208 -3.25 9.76 33.56
C ARG A 208 -4.62 10.13 34.10
N ARG A 209 -5.50 9.14 34.34
CA ARG A 209 -6.84 9.38 34.90
C ARG A 209 -6.77 10.01 36.29
N LEU A 210 -5.85 9.57 37.14
CA LEU A 210 -5.65 10.14 38.48
C LEU A 210 -5.16 11.58 38.40
N ILE A 211 -4.15 11.87 37.57
CA ILE A 211 -3.63 13.23 37.35
C ILE A 211 -4.74 14.16 36.86
N VAL A 212 -5.54 13.72 35.88
CA VAL A 212 -6.68 14.50 35.36
C VAL A 212 -7.71 14.79 36.45
N LYS A 213 -8.07 13.79 37.26
CA LYS A 213 -8.99 13.98 38.39
C LYS A 213 -8.40 14.91 39.46
N LEU A 214 -7.12 14.76 39.77
CA LEU A 214 -6.42 15.60 40.75
C LEU A 214 -6.46 17.05 40.31
N HIS A 215 -6.03 17.34 39.08
CA HIS A 215 -6.12 18.67 38.51
C HIS A 215 -7.56 19.16 38.50
N ALA A 216 -8.55 18.37 38.07
CA ALA A 216 -9.97 18.79 38.09
C ALA A 216 -10.56 19.07 39.50
N MET A 217 -9.99 18.49 40.56
CA MET A 217 -10.40 18.71 41.95
C MET A 217 -9.64 19.85 42.65
N MET A 218 -8.54 20.34 42.07
CA MET A 218 -7.91 21.56 42.58
C MET A 218 -8.79 22.75 42.20
N ASP A 219 -9.08 23.65 43.14
CA ASP A 219 -9.95 24.80 42.93
C ASP A 219 -9.35 25.77 41.88
N TRP A 220 -9.67 25.55 40.60
CA TRP A 220 -9.35 26.47 39.48
C TRP A 220 -10.08 27.81 39.58
N GLU A 221 -11.02 27.95 40.53
CA GLU A 221 -11.78 29.18 40.77
C GLU A 221 -10.90 30.39 41.12
N ASN A 222 -9.64 30.18 41.55
CA ASN A 222 -8.69 31.25 41.84
C ASN A 222 -7.79 31.66 40.64
N THR A 223 -7.84 30.93 39.52
CA THR A 223 -7.05 31.24 38.31
C THR A 223 -7.97 31.80 37.23
N ILE A 224 -7.99 33.12 37.10
CA ILE A 224 -8.90 33.88 36.22
C ILE A 224 -8.69 33.60 34.71
N VAL A 225 -7.63 32.88 34.30
CA VAL A 225 -7.44 32.45 32.90
C VAL A 225 -6.72 31.09 32.90
N ALA A 226 -7.46 30.01 32.66
CA ALA A 226 -6.89 28.70 32.38
C ALA A 226 -7.47 28.18 31.06
N ASP A 227 -6.77 28.44 29.96
CA ASP A 227 -7.12 27.90 28.64
C ASP A 227 -6.89 26.39 28.59
N GLU A 228 -7.63 25.67 27.74
CA GLU A 228 -7.51 24.20 27.55
C GLU A 228 -6.05 23.77 27.26
N GLU A 229 -5.29 24.62 26.57
CA GLU A 229 -3.87 24.39 26.28
C GLU A 229 -2.99 24.40 27.54
N THR A 230 -3.28 25.28 28.50
CA THR A 230 -2.56 25.34 29.78
C THR A 230 -2.86 24.11 30.65
N PHE A 231 -4.10 23.62 30.63
CA PHE A 231 -4.50 22.39 31.31
C PHE A 231 -3.79 21.15 30.75
N ARG A 232 -3.76 21.01 29.41
CA ARG A 232 -3.04 19.91 28.75
C ARG A 232 -1.54 19.96 29.05
N ARG A 233 -0.94 21.15 29.03
CA ARG A 233 0.47 21.34 29.38
C ARG A 233 0.77 20.91 30.81
N ASN A 234 -0.06 21.32 31.78
CA ASN A 234 0.12 20.95 33.18
C ASN A 234 -0.01 19.44 33.42
N ILE A 235 -0.95 18.76 32.74
CA ILE A 235 -1.07 17.29 32.80
C ILE A 235 0.17 16.61 32.22
N SER A 236 0.67 17.08 31.07
CA SER A 236 1.87 16.53 30.43
C SER A 236 3.10 16.69 31.32
N GLN A 237 3.29 17.85 31.96
CA GLN A 237 4.42 18.09 32.85
C GLN A 237 4.31 17.29 34.15
N SER A 238 3.12 17.19 34.76
CA SER A 238 2.86 16.32 35.92
C SER A 238 3.11 14.83 35.61
N SER A 239 2.75 14.38 34.40
CA SER A 239 3.01 13.01 33.95
C SER A 239 4.50 12.76 33.70
N ALA A 240 5.23 13.74 33.17
CA ALA A 240 6.68 13.66 32.98
C ALA A 240 7.42 13.61 34.32
N PHE A 241 7.05 14.46 35.27
CA PHE A 241 7.59 14.47 36.62
C PHE A 241 7.43 13.13 37.34
N LEU A 242 6.24 12.50 37.25
CA LEU A 242 6.03 11.17 37.83
C LEU A 242 6.84 10.07 37.13
N LYS A 243 7.03 10.15 35.80
CA LYS A 243 7.92 9.23 35.08
C LYS A 243 9.38 9.40 35.51
N GLU A 244 9.82 10.64 35.72
CA GLU A 244 11.15 10.96 36.21
C GLU A 244 11.36 10.42 37.64
N LEU A 245 10.36 10.55 38.52
CA LEU A 245 10.39 9.94 39.85
C LEU A 245 10.54 8.40 39.79
N VAL A 246 9.76 7.72 38.93
CA VAL A 246 9.80 6.25 38.80
C VAL A 246 11.11 5.77 38.16
N THR A 247 11.61 6.47 37.15
CA THR A 247 12.89 6.11 36.49
C THR A 247 14.08 6.30 37.43
N ARG A 248 14.11 7.39 38.22
CA ARG A 248 15.14 7.59 39.25
C ARG A 248 15.03 6.67 40.47
N LEU A 249 13.93 5.94 40.63
CA LEU A 249 13.85 4.83 41.60
C LEU A 249 14.64 3.61 41.12
N LEU A 250 14.74 3.42 39.79
CA LEU A 250 15.50 2.32 39.18
C LEU A 250 17.00 2.63 39.12
N ASP A 251 17.39 3.90 39.06
CA ASP A 251 18.77 4.36 39.11
C ASP A 251 19.28 4.42 40.57
N THR A 252 20.37 3.72 40.87
CA THR A 252 20.85 3.51 42.24
C THR A 252 21.73 4.63 42.79
N ASP A 253 22.11 5.61 41.96
CA ASP A 253 23.14 6.60 42.30
C ASP A 253 22.59 7.92 42.88
N ASP A 254 21.38 8.37 42.53
CA ASP A 254 20.73 9.56 43.14
C ASP A 254 19.18 9.53 43.02
N PRO A 255 18.43 9.18 44.08
CA PRO A 255 16.98 9.02 44.03
C PRO A 255 16.21 10.33 44.27
N TRP A 256 16.87 11.48 44.34
CA TRP A 256 16.25 12.77 44.68
C TRP A 256 15.91 13.60 43.43
N ASN A 257 14.73 14.22 43.44
CA ASN A 257 14.27 15.14 42.39
C ASN A 257 14.08 16.54 42.96
N THR A 258 14.77 17.53 42.39
CA THR A 258 14.59 18.95 42.69
C THR A 258 13.29 19.45 42.06
N VAL A 259 12.38 20.00 42.86
CA VAL A 259 11.13 20.58 42.38
C VAL A 259 11.19 22.10 42.52
N GLU A 260 10.94 22.81 41.43
CA GLU A 260 10.93 24.27 41.39
C GLU A 260 9.70 24.85 42.08
N ALA A 261 9.85 25.97 42.78
CA ALA A 261 8.76 26.62 43.49
C ALA A 261 7.81 27.36 42.52
N GLY A 262 6.49 27.24 42.75
CA GLY A 262 5.44 27.88 41.95
C GLY A 262 4.96 27.06 40.75
N THR A 263 5.47 25.85 40.55
CA THR A 263 5.09 24.98 39.43
C THR A 263 3.95 24.00 39.83
N PRO A 264 3.18 23.46 38.87
CA PRO A 264 2.15 22.45 39.16
C PRO A 264 2.74 21.16 39.78
N GLU A 265 4.01 20.85 39.52
CA GLU A 265 4.74 19.73 40.11
C GLU A 265 4.92 19.90 41.62
N GLU A 266 5.15 21.12 42.10
CA GLU A 266 5.28 21.42 43.53
C GLU A 266 3.97 21.11 44.29
N HIS A 267 2.83 21.43 43.69
CA HIS A 267 1.52 21.17 44.28
C HIS A 267 1.22 19.67 44.34
N LEU A 268 1.50 18.95 43.25
CA LEU A 268 1.40 17.50 43.21
C LEU A 268 2.34 16.83 44.24
N ALA A 269 3.59 17.29 44.33
CA ALA A 269 4.57 16.79 45.28
C ALA A 269 4.13 17.05 46.73
N LYS A 270 3.60 18.24 47.06
CA LYS A 270 3.05 18.56 48.38
C LYS A 270 1.90 17.61 48.77
N LEU A 271 0.98 17.32 47.86
CA LEU A 271 -0.12 16.36 48.10
C LEU A 271 0.40 14.94 48.31
N MET A 272 1.37 14.49 47.49
CA MET A 272 1.98 13.18 47.65
C MET A 272 2.80 13.05 48.96
N VAL A 273 3.41 14.14 49.43
CA VAL A 273 4.06 14.21 50.75
C VAL A 273 3.03 14.12 51.88
N GLN A 274 1.90 14.82 51.77
CA GLN A 274 0.81 14.75 52.76
C GLN A 274 0.22 13.34 52.89
N HIS A 275 0.15 12.60 51.79
CA HIS A 275 -0.28 11.19 51.77
C HIS A 275 0.85 10.19 52.05
N GLY A 276 2.07 10.65 52.37
CA GLY A 276 3.19 9.80 52.80
C GLY A 276 3.84 8.96 51.69
N LEU A 277 3.62 9.33 50.42
CA LEU A 277 4.15 8.65 49.22
C LEU A 277 5.58 9.11 48.87
N LEU A 278 5.92 10.36 49.22
CA LEU A 278 7.25 10.96 48.98
C LEU A 278 7.97 11.23 50.30
N LYS A 279 9.30 11.12 50.28
CA LYS A 279 10.20 11.63 51.32
C LYS A 279 10.72 13.00 50.91
N THR A 280 10.79 13.94 51.85
CA THR A 280 11.40 15.25 51.63
C THR A 280 12.78 15.31 52.27
N ARG A 281 13.73 15.95 51.58
CA ARG A 281 15.03 16.30 52.15
C ARG A 281 14.94 17.72 52.70
N LYS A 282 15.51 17.97 53.89
CA LYS A 282 15.65 19.35 54.41
C LYS A 282 16.85 20.00 53.74
N GLY A 283 16.61 21.02 52.91
CA GLY A 283 17.59 21.83 52.21
C GLY A 283 16.96 23.15 51.73
N ASP A 284 17.75 23.99 51.04
CA ASP A 284 17.30 25.28 50.46
C ASP A 284 16.39 25.09 49.23
N VAL A 285 16.36 23.88 48.66
CA VAL A 285 15.57 23.46 47.49
C VAL A 285 14.59 22.35 47.90
N PHE A 286 13.38 22.35 47.31
CA PHE A 286 12.35 21.34 47.61
C PHE A 286 12.66 20.03 46.89
N ASP A 287 13.49 19.20 47.53
CA ASP A 287 13.88 17.89 47.01
C ASP A 287 12.95 16.79 47.51
N VAL A 288 12.41 16.01 46.59
CA VAL A 288 11.51 14.87 46.88
C VAL A 288 12.02 13.58 46.27
N SER A 289 11.78 12.47 46.96
CA SER A 289 12.12 11.13 46.49
C SER A 289 10.96 10.17 46.76
N LEU A 290 10.72 9.21 45.87
CA LEU A 290 9.74 8.16 46.10
C LEU A 290 10.13 7.31 47.31
N ARG A 291 9.14 6.97 48.13
CA ARG A 291 9.36 6.04 49.24
C ARG A 291 9.60 4.65 48.66
N ASP A 292 10.71 4.03 49.07
CA ASP A 292 10.96 2.62 48.80
C ASP A 292 9.96 1.76 49.60
N TYR A 293 9.17 0.96 48.88
CA TYR A 293 8.18 0.01 49.41
C TYR A 293 8.67 -1.44 49.33
N SER A 294 9.92 -1.68 48.95
CA SER A 294 10.52 -3.03 48.87
C SER A 294 10.99 -3.59 50.22
N LYS A 295 10.79 -2.86 51.33
CA LYS A 295 11.07 -3.27 52.70
C LYS A 295 9.81 -3.37 53.55
#